data_AF-A0A842LXB2-F1
#
_entry.id   AF-A0A842LXB2-F1
#
_cell.length_a   1.000
_cell.length_b   1.000
_cell.length_c   1.000
_cell.angle_alpha   90.00
_cell.angle_beta   90.00
_cell.angle_gamma   90.00
#
_symmetry.space_group_name_H-M   'P 1'
#
loop_
_entity.id
_entity.type
_entity.pdbx_description
1 polymer ?
#
loop_
_entity_poly.entity_id
_entity_poly.type
_entity_poly.pdbx_seq_one_letter_code
_entity_poly.pdbx_strand_id
1 'polypeptide(L)'
;MDSLGIPGARNVVVSGSKNWLLDYYSPGPPPIAVEFLNKKTKFYEKLVKLLDIRKTMDARAIMLAARGTIDRDAVNLALNFGIYLVMKGDDQGLKAALGGGDLTEVNNSTRAILLNMKNRKLASECRSEILDLLSRECLTIREIISRLRLRFGERTVYSQLRSLRTRGDVISVCRLEDGTAVFGLPGIIYPVREDLSRSSRAAYIKNLILNFLKEKGRPITYLEIMSHFSLKRSIVTSALRDLKRKGKVIKTQGGWTLKES
;
A
#
# COMPACT_ATOMS: atom_id res chain seq x y z
N MET A 1 24.99 -15.77 -23.39
CA MET A 1 24.50 -16.25 -22.09
C MET A 1 23.21 -15.54 -21.79
N ASP A 2 22.16 -16.27 -21.44
CA ASP A 2 20.90 -15.65 -21.06
C ASP A 2 21.04 -14.88 -19.76
N SER A 3 20.32 -13.76 -19.67
CA SER A 3 20.30 -12.86 -18.52
C SER A 3 19.90 -13.52 -17.19
N LEU A 4 19.48 -14.80 -17.20
CA LEU A 4 19.03 -15.57 -16.05
C LEU A 4 20.03 -16.65 -15.58
N GLY A 5 21.14 -16.86 -16.28
CA GLY A 5 22.19 -17.82 -15.85
C GLY A 5 21.75 -19.29 -15.79
N ILE A 6 20.69 -19.68 -16.49
CA ILE A 6 20.20 -21.07 -16.54
C ILE A 6 21.12 -21.88 -17.47
N PRO A 7 21.71 -23.00 -17.02
CA PRO A 7 22.56 -23.84 -17.86
C PRO A 7 21.73 -24.65 -18.87
N GLY A 8 22.34 -24.98 -20.01
CA GLY A 8 21.76 -25.88 -21.01
C GLY A 8 21.18 -25.20 -22.24
N ALA A 9 20.52 -26.00 -23.07
CA ALA A 9 19.92 -25.56 -24.33
C ALA A 9 18.45 -25.16 -24.14
N ARG A 10 17.98 -24.24 -24.99
CA ARG A 10 16.60 -23.72 -25.00
C ARG A 10 15.70 -24.51 -25.93
N ASN A 11 14.41 -24.56 -25.62
CA ASN A 11 13.37 -25.13 -26.49
C ASN A 11 13.73 -26.54 -26.97
N VAL A 12 14.12 -27.40 -26.03
CA VAL A 12 14.63 -28.74 -26.32
C VAL A 12 13.51 -29.76 -26.17
N VAL A 13 13.35 -30.65 -27.13
CA VAL A 13 12.47 -31.81 -26.99
C VAL A 13 13.22 -32.91 -26.25
N VAL A 14 12.66 -33.37 -25.13
CA VAL A 14 13.19 -34.49 -24.34
C VAL A 14 12.17 -35.62 -24.27
N SER A 15 12.67 -36.85 -24.19
CA SER A 15 11.86 -38.06 -24.14
C SER A 15 11.53 -38.43 -22.69
N GLY A 16 10.33 -38.08 -22.23
CA GLY A 16 9.72 -38.62 -21.01
C GLY A 16 8.87 -39.86 -21.31
N SER A 17 7.72 -40.00 -20.64
CA SER A 17 6.69 -40.98 -21.08
C SER A 17 6.11 -40.60 -22.45
N LYS A 18 6.23 -39.33 -22.84
CA LYS A 18 6.11 -38.83 -24.20
C LYS A 18 7.15 -37.74 -24.45
N ASN A 19 7.21 -37.27 -25.69
CA ASN A 19 8.07 -36.14 -26.06
C ASN A 19 7.52 -34.84 -25.48
N TRP A 20 8.36 -34.14 -24.71
CA TRP A 20 8.04 -32.84 -24.12
C TRP A 20 9.01 -31.77 -24.61
N LEU A 21 8.48 -30.66 -25.13
CA LEU A 21 9.27 -29.49 -25.51
C LEU A 21 9.56 -28.63 -24.28
N LEU A 22 10.74 -28.74 -23.66
CA LEU A 22 11.14 -27.96 -22.49
C LEU A 22 11.64 -26.55 -22.83
N ASP A 23 11.36 -25.57 -21.97
CA ASP A 23 11.90 -24.22 -22.10
C ASP A 23 13.44 -24.24 -21.96
N TYR A 24 13.98 -24.98 -20.97
CA TYR A 24 15.41 -25.31 -20.88
C TYR A 24 15.65 -26.75 -20.45
N TYR A 25 16.75 -27.30 -20.98
CA TYR A 25 17.27 -28.59 -20.55
C TYR A 25 18.80 -28.60 -20.52
N SER A 26 19.36 -29.10 -19.42
CA SER A 26 20.78 -29.41 -19.28
C SER A 26 20.96 -30.89 -18.96
N PRO A 27 21.71 -31.67 -19.77
CA PRO A 27 21.85 -33.11 -19.59
C PRO A 27 22.84 -33.54 -18.50
N GLY A 28 23.55 -32.59 -17.85
CA GLY A 28 24.57 -32.91 -16.84
C GLY A 28 24.05 -33.76 -15.68
N PRO A 29 24.90 -34.31 -14.79
CA PRO A 29 24.40 -35.09 -13.64
C PRO A 29 24.14 -34.19 -12.40
N PRO A 30 22.91 -34.18 -11.83
CA PRO A 30 21.66 -34.70 -12.39
C PRO A 30 21.09 -33.75 -13.47
N PRO A 31 20.30 -34.24 -14.44
CA PRO A 31 19.77 -33.42 -15.51
C PRO A 31 18.92 -32.28 -14.94
N ILE A 32 18.90 -31.12 -15.57
CA ILE A 32 18.11 -29.97 -15.13
C ILE A 32 17.07 -29.66 -16.19
N ALA A 33 15.80 -29.68 -15.80
CA ALA A 33 14.66 -29.32 -16.64
C ALA A 33 13.98 -28.07 -16.07
N VAL A 34 13.89 -27.00 -16.86
CA VAL A 34 13.26 -25.74 -16.42
C VAL A 34 12.07 -25.38 -17.31
N GLU A 35 10.96 -25.00 -16.68
CA GLU A 35 9.75 -24.51 -17.34
C GLU A 35 9.33 -23.13 -16.82
N PHE A 36 9.06 -22.19 -17.73
CA PHE A 36 8.52 -20.87 -17.41
C PHE A 36 7.01 -20.88 -17.29
N LEU A 37 6.48 -20.58 -16.11
CA LEU A 37 5.05 -20.39 -15.94
C LEU A 37 4.67 -18.92 -16.11
N ASN A 38 4.21 -18.57 -17.32
CA ASN A 38 3.80 -17.19 -17.66
C ASN A 38 2.28 -16.93 -17.47
N LYS A 39 1.46 -17.98 -17.40
CA LYS A 39 -0.01 -17.89 -17.25
C LYS A 39 -0.49 -18.89 -16.20
N LYS A 40 -1.35 -18.46 -15.27
CA LYS A 40 -1.91 -19.32 -14.20
C LYS A 40 -2.61 -20.56 -14.78
N THR A 41 -3.30 -20.43 -15.91
CA THR A 41 -4.02 -21.52 -16.58
C THR A 41 -3.12 -22.67 -17.07
N LYS A 42 -1.80 -22.44 -17.19
CA LYS A 42 -0.83 -23.44 -17.63
C LYS A 42 -0.13 -24.17 -16.48
N PHE A 43 -0.51 -23.88 -15.23
CA PHE A 43 0.16 -24.46 -14.05
C PHE A 43 0.14 -25.99 -14.06
N TYR A 44 -1.04 -26.61 -14.14
CA TYR A 44 -1.16 -28.06 -14.09
C TYR A 44 -0.50 -28.76 -15.28
N GLU A 45 -0.59 -28.18 -16.48
CA GLU A 45 0.09 -28.71 -17.68
C GLU A 45 1.62 -28.75 -17.47
N LYS A 46 2.21 -27.64 -17.00
CA LYS A 46 3.65 -27.57 -16.73
C LYS A 46 4.06 -28.44 -15.54
N LEU A 47 3.21 -28.59 -14.54
CA LEU A 47 3.44 -29.46 -13.38
C LEU A 47 3.50 -30.93 -13.81
N VAL A 48 2.53 -31.40 -14.60
CA VAL A 48 2.49 -32.78 -15.12
C VAL A 48 3.71 -33.07 -15.99
N LYS A 49 4.06 -32.14 -16.86
CA LYS A 49 5.26 -32.22 -17.70
C LYS A 49 6.54 -32.38 -16.87
N LEU A 50 6.75 -31.51 -15.88
CA LEU A 50 7.92 -31.56 -15.02
C LEU A 50 7.95 -32.82 -14.14
N LEU A 51 6.80 -33.28 -13.66
CA LEU A 51 6.67 -34.51 -12.89
C LEU A 51 7.08 -35.73 -13.72
N ASP A 52 6.63 -35.78 -14.98
CA ASP A 52 7.00 -36.85 -15.91
C ASP A 52 8.51 -36.88 -16.12
N ILE A 53 9.11 -35.76 -16.53
CA ILE A 53 10.54 -35.64 -16.77
C ILE A 53 11.38 -35.98 -15.53
N ARG A 54 10.96 -35.52 -14.35
CA ARG A 54 11.60 -35.89 -13.09
C ARG A 54 11.60 -37.40 -12.87
N LYS A 55 10.46 -38.07 -13.07
CA LYS A 55 10.32 -39.51 -12.82
C LYS A 55 11.08 -40.36 -13.84
N THR A 56 11.09 -39.94 -15.11
CA THR A 56 11.67 -40.74 -16.20
C THR A 56 13.17 -40.52 -16.37
N MET A 57 13.67 -39.32 -16.08
CA MET A 57 15.05 -38.93 -16.34
C MET A 57 15.85 -38.63 -15.07
N ASP A 58 15.23 -38.80 -13.89
CA ASP A 58 15.76 -38.36 -12.59
C ASP A 58 16.23 -36.89 -12.63
N ALA A 59 15.53 -36.08 -13.42
CA ALA A 59 15.89 -34.69 -13.65
C ALA A 59 15.44 -33.81 -12.47
N ARG A 60 16.29 -32.86 -12.12
CA ARG A 60 15.93 -31.72 -11.31
C ARG A 60 14.95 -30.83 -12.06
N ALA A 61 13.68 -30.95 -11.67
CA ALA A 61 12.58 -30.21 -12.26
C ALA A 61 12.36 -28.86 -11.56
N ILE A 62 12.44 -27.77 -12.33
CA ILE A 62 12.29 -26.40 -11.85
C ILE A 62 11.19 -25.70 -12.63
N MET A 63 10.19 -25.17 -11.93
CA MET A 63 9.20 -24.28 -12.49
C MET A 63 9.54 -22.84 -12.08
N LEU A 64 9.84 -21.98 -13.06
CA LEU A 64 10.09 -20.57 -12.83
C LEU A 64 8.83 -19.75 -13.16
N ALA A 65 8.16 -19.25 -12.14
CA ALA A 65 6.86 -18.60 -12.23
C ALA A 65 6.96 -17.08 -12.37
N ALA A 66 6.25 -16.52 -13.33
CA ALA A 66 6.06 -15.08 -13.42
C ALA A 66 5.20 -14.56 -12.25
N ARG A 67 5.36 -13.28 -11.88
CA ARG A 67 4.60 -12.67 -10.78
C ARG A 67 3.09 -12.80 -11.01
N GLY A 68 2.36 -13.23 -9.98
CA GLY A 68 0.90 -13.37 -10.00
C GLY A 68 0.37 -14.65 -10.66
N THR A 69 1.25 -15.55 -11.13
CA THR A 69 0.82 -16.81 -11.78
C THR A 69 0.60 -17.97 -10.81
N ILE A 70 1.08 -17.85 -9.57
CA ILE A 70 1.02 -18.88 -8.54
C ILE A 70 0.47 -18.35 -7.21
N ASP A 71 -0.17 -19.22 -6.45
CA ASP A 71 -0.65 -19.03 -5.08
C ASP A 71 -0.01 -20.05 -4.13
N ARG A 72 -0.43 -20.09 -2.87
CA ARG A 72 0.15 -21.00 -1.88
C ARG A 72 -0.13 -22.47 -2.18
N ASP A 73 -1.28 -22.76 -2.77
CA ASP A 73 -1.67 -24.13 -3.09
C ASP A 73 -0.81 -24.66 -4.24
N ALA A 74 -0.49 -23.80 -5.21
CA ALA A 74 0.49 -24.11 -6.26
C ALA A 74 1.87 -24.46 -5.67
N VAL A 75 2.35 -23.74 -4.65
CA VAL A 75 3.61 -24.04 -3.95
C VAL A 75 3.55 -25.40 -3.25
N ASN A 76 2.44 -25.69 -2.56
CA ASN A 76 2.23 -26.97 -1.87
C ASN A 76 2.23 -28.15 -2.86
N LEU A 77 1.50 -28.01 -3.96
CA LEU A 77 1.43 -29.01 -5.01
C LEU A 77 2.82 -29.26 -5.62
N ALA A 78 3.55 -28.21 -6.00
CA ALA A 78 4.90 -28.37 -6.54
C ALA A 78 5.83 -29.10 -5.56
N LEU A 79 5.80 -28.72 -4.27
CA LEU A 79 6.57 -29.38 -3.22
C LEU A 79 6.23 -30.88 -3.11
N ASN A 80 4.93 -31.22 -3.05
CA ASN A 80 4.47 -32.61 -2.96
C ASN A 80 4.90 -33.47 -4.17
N PHE A 81 5.08 -32.85 -5.34
CA PHE A 81 5.54 -33.51 -6.55
C PHE A 81 7.05 -33.46 -6.76
N GLY A 82 7.81 -32.92 -5.81
CA GLY A 82 9.27 -32.86 -5.88
C GLY A 82 9.80 -31.83 -6.88
N ILE A 83 9.05 -30.76 -7.14
CA ILE A 83 9.37 -29.74 -8.15
C ILE A 83 9.74 -28.44 -7.45
N TYR A 84 10.90 -27.88 -7.81
CA TYR A 84 11.32 -26.58 -7.32
C TYR A 84 10.42 -25.51 -7.95
N LEU A 85 9.72 -24.71 -7.14
CA LEU A 85 8.91 -23.60 -7.63
C LEU A 85 9.56 -22.29 -7.21
N VAL A 86 10.11 -21.57 -8.18
CA VAL A 86 10.86 -20.33 -7.97
C VAL A 86 10.12 -19.16 -8.63
N MET A 87 10.05 -18.01 -7.96
CA MET A 87 9.50 -16.80 -8.56
C MET A 87 10.52 -16.10 -9.45
N LYS A 88 10.10 -15.64 -10.62
CA LYS A 88 10.95 -14.85 -11.52
C LYS A 88 11.43 -13.57 -10.81
N GLY A 89 12.75 -13.40 -10.75
CA GLY A 89 13.44 -12.33 -10.02
C GLY A 89 13.88 -12.71 -8.60
N ASP A 90 13.67 -13.95 -8.16
CA ASP A 90 14.35 -14.53 -7.00
C ASP A 90 15.63 -15.26 -7.44
N ASP A 91 16.69 -14.49 -7.69
CA ASP A 91 17.95 -15.04 -8.20
C ASP A 91 18.63 -15.98 -7.20
N GLN A 92 18.43 -15.76 -5.89
CA GLN A 92 18.94 -16.64 -4.85
C GLN A 92 18.19 -17.97 -4.84
N GLY A 93 16.86 -17.93 -4.88
CA GLY A 93 16.02 -19.14 -4.99
C GLY A 93 16.32 -19.92 -6.27
N LEU A 94 16.54 -19.23 -7.40
CA LEU A 94 16.90 -19.89 -8.66
C LEU A 94 18.28 -20.55 -8.58
N LYS A 95 19.28 -19.86 -8.04
CA LYS A 95 20.62 -20.45 -7.83
C LYS A 95 20.58 -21.66 -6.91
N ALA A 96 19.82 -21.58 -5.81
CA ALA A 96 19.64 -22.70 -4.89
C ALA A 96 18.96 -23.89 -5.57
N ALA A 97 17.90 -23.65 -6.35
CA ALA A 97 17.26 -24.70 -7.14
C ALA A 97 18.23 -25.31 -8.16
N LEU A 98 18.96 -24.49 -8.92
CA LEU A 98 19.93 -24.98 -9.91
C LEU A 98 21.09 -25.75 -9.26
N GLY A 99 21.51 -25.39 -8.05
CA GLY A 99 22.55 -26.07 -7.28
C GLY A 99 22.10 -27.35 -6.59
N GLY A 100 20.79 -27.62 -6.53
CA GLY A 100 20.24 -28.77 -5.82
C GLY A 100 20.12 -28.59 -4.31
N GLY A 101 19.90 -27.37 -3.86
CA GLY A 101 19.57 -27.09 -2.45
C GLY A 101 18.28 -27.77 -2.00
N ASP A 102 17.99 -27.72 -0.71
CA ASP A 102 16.81 -28.38 -0.15
C ASP A 102 15.51 -27.87 -0.81
N LEU A 103 14.70 -28.81 -1.29
CA LEU A 103 13.46 -28.51 -2.02
C LEU A 103 12.46 -27.74 -1.15
N THR A 104 12.37 -28.11 0.13
CA THR A 104 11.43 -27.50 1.08
C THR A 104 11.84 -26.08 1.39
N GLU A 105 13.13 -25.82 1.61
CA GLU A 105 13.69 -24.49 1.83
C GLU A 105 13.44 -23.55 0.64
N VAL A 106 13.76 -24.00 -0.58
CA VAL A 106 13.55 -23.19 -1.79
C VAL A 106 12.07 -22.85 -1.99
N ASN A 107 11.18 -23.83 -1.86
CA ASN A 107 9.73 -23.60 -2.03
C ASN A 107 9.15 -22.75 -0.88
N ASN A 108 9.67 -22.86 0.34
CA ASN A 108 9.29 -22.02 1.47
C ASN A 108 9.73 -20.55 1.28
N SER A 109 10.90 -20.30 0.69
CA SER A 109 11.33 -18.95 0.29
C SER A 109 10.29 -18.33 -0.67
N THR A 110 9.89 -19.07 -1.71
CA THR A 110 8.82 -18.63 -2.63
C THR A 110 7.51 -18.34 -1.91
N ARG A 111 7.12 -19.20 -0.94
CA ARG A 111 5.92 -18.97 -0.12
C ARG A 111 6.02 -17.67 0.69
N ALA A 112 7.19 -17.37 1.27
CA ALA A 112 7.46 -16.14 2.01
C ALA A 112 7.38 -14.90 1.11
N ILE A 113 7.88 -14.98 -0.12
CA ILE A 113 7.76 -13.91 -1.13
C ILE A 113 6.29 -13.61 -1.45
N LEU A 114 5.47 -14.65 -1.68
CA LEU A 114 4.03 -14.48 -1.96
C LEU A 114 3.29 -13.82 -0.79
N LEU A 115 3.63 -14.23 0.44
CA LEU A 115 3.14 -13.63 1.68
C LEU A 115 3.46 -12.13 1.76
N ASN A 116 4.70 -11.77 1.50
CA ASN A 116 5.16 -10.38 1.53
C ASN A 116 4.47 -9.53 0.45
N MET A 117 4.28 -10.07 -0.76
CA MET A 117 3.55 -9.39 -1.83
C MET A 117 2.08 -9.12 -1.45
N LYS A 118 1.38 -10.11 -0.88
CA LYS A 118 0.00 -9.94 -0.40
C LYS A 118 -0.08 -8.85 0.67
N ASN A 119 0.84 -8.85 1.63
CA ASN A 119 0.88 -7.84 2.69
C ASN A 119 1.12 -6.43 2.15
N ARG A 120 2.01 -6.27 1.15
CA ARG A 120 2.24 -4.99 0.48
C ARG A 120 1.00 -4.48 -0.26
N LYS A 121 0.29 -5.35 -0.96
CA LYS A 121 -0.95 -5.00 -1.65
C LYS A 121 -2.03 -4.54 -0.66
N LEU A 122 -2.26 -5.33 0.39
CA LEU A 122 -3.23 -5.02 1.44
C LEU A 122 -2.88 -3.71 2.17
N ALA A 123 -1.60 -3.45 2.43
CA ALA A 123 -1.14 -2.18 2.99
C ALA A 123 -1.42 -1.00 2.03
N SER A 124 -1.27 -1.19 0.73
CA SER A 124 -1.55 -0.16 -0.28
C SER A 124 -3.04 0.15 -0.39
N GLU A 125 -3.88 -0.88 -0.42
CA GLU A 125 -5.34 -0.74 -0.42
C GLU A 125 -5.81 -0.01 0.84
N CYS A 126 -5.29 -0.41 2.02
CA CYS A 126 -5.60 0.24 3.29
C CYS A 126 -5.21 1.72 3.29
N ARG A 127 -4.02 2.09 2.77
CA ARG A 127 -3.64 3.51 2.63
C ARG A 127 -4.59 4.29 1.75
N SER A 128 -4.96 3.73 0.60
CA SER A 128 -5.89 4.37 -0.34
C SER A 128 -7.24 4.64 0.31
N GLU A 129 -7.77 3.69 1.07
CA GLU A 129 -9.06 3.85 1.75
C GLU A 129 -9.00 4.82 2.93
N ILE A 130 -7.88 4.87 3.67
CA ILE A 130 -7.67 5.90 4.69
C ILE A 130 -7.72 7.29 4.05
N LEU A 131 -7.03 7.48 2.91
CA LEU A 131 -7.02 8.76 2.20
C LEU A 131 -8.41 9.14 1.66
N ASP A 132 -9.15 8.18 1.08
CA ASP A 132 -10.52 8.41 0.62
C ASP A 132 -11.46 8.81 1.77
N LEU A 133 -11.40 8.13 2.91
CA LEU A 133 -12.17 8.51 4.11
C LEU A 133 -11.83 9.94 4.55
N LEU A 134 -10.55 10.26 4.66
CA LEU A 134 -10.08 11.57 5.12
C LEU A 134 -10.31 12.68 4.09
N SER A 135 -10.54 12.36 2.81
CA SER A 135 -10.91 13.36 1.80
C SER A 135 -12.29 13.96 2.04
N ARG A 136 -13.16 13.24 2.75
CA ARG A 136 -14.56 13.62 2.97
C ARG A 136 -14.78 14.28 4.34
N GLU A 137 -14.05 13.82 5.35
CA GLU A 137 -14.21 14.31 6.72
C GLU A 137 -12.96 14.07 7.57
N CYS A 138 -12.85 14.78 8.70
CA CYS A 138 -11.76 14.60 9.64
C CYS A 138 -12.13 13.61 10.75
N LEU A 139 -11.28 12.61 10.99
CA LEU A 139 -11.60 11.44 11.80
C LEU A 139 -10.53 11.13 12.85
N THR A 140 -10.95 10.63 14.00
CA THR A 140 -10.06 10.02 14.98
C THR A 140 -9.58 8.64 14.50
N ILE A 141 -8.52 8.12 15.12
CA ILE A 141 -8.06 6.75 14.86
C ILE A 141 -9.16 5.71 15.10
N ARG A 142 -10.00 5.88 16.13
CA ARG A 142 -11.09 4.95 16.45
C ARG A 142 -12.16 4.95 15.37
N GLU A 143 -12.53 6.12 14.86
CA GLU A 143 -13.50 6.23 13.77
C GLU A 143 -12.97 5.62 12.47
N ILE A 144 -11.70 5.86 12.12
CA ILE A 144 -11.05 5.25 10.94
C ILE A 144 -11.05 3.71 11.08
N ILE A 145 -10.64 3.18 12.24
CA ILE A 145 -10.65 1.74 12.49
C ILE A 145 -12.06 1.18 12.37
N SER A 146 -13.05 1.82 12.99
CA SER A 146 -14.45 1.37 12.97
C SER A 146 -15.00 1.26 11.55
N ARG A 147 -14.66 2.20 10.67
CA ARG A 147 -15.10 2.19 9.26
C ARG A 147 -14.38 1.16 8.39
N LEU A 148 -13.14 0.86 8.72
CA LEU A 148 -12.29 -0.05 7.95
C LEU A 148 -12.27 -1.49 8.49
N ARG A 149 -12.93 -1.75 9.64
CA ARG A 149 -12.83 -3.02 10.39
C ARG A 149 -13.23 -4.27 9.62
N LEU A 150 -14.14 -4.15 8.63
CA LEU A 150 -14.58 -5.30 7.84
C LEU A 150 -13.54 -5.76 6.82
N ARG A 151 -12.58 -4.90 6.45
CA ARG A 151 -11.59 -5.16 5.40
C ARG A 151 -10.17 -5.25 5.93
N PHE A 152 -9.86 -4.52 7.00
CA PHE A 152 -8.51 -4.42 7.54
C PHE A 152 -8.51 -4.61 9.05
N GLY A 153 -7.52 -5.36 9.54
CA GLY A 153 -7.28 -5.48 10.98
C GLY A 153 -6.74 -4.17 11.56
N GLU A 154 -7.06 -3.90 12.83
CA GLU A 154 -6.71 -2.65 13.52
C GLU A 154 -5.23 -2.30 13.45
N ARG A 155 -4.35 -3.29 13.64
CA ARG A 155 -2.89 -3.11 13.56
C ARG A 155 -2.45 -2.61 12.18
N THR A 156 -3.09 -3.08 11.12
CA THR A 156 -2.80 -2.65 9.74
C THR A 156 -3.20 -1.20 9.56
N VAL A 157 -4.43 -0.85 9.95
CA VAL A 157 -4.95 0.53 9.86
C VAL A 157 -4.05 1.49 10.63
N TYR A 158 -3.68 1.14 11.87
CA TYR A 158 -2.78 1.93 12.69
C TYR A 158 -1.40 2.12 12.04
N SER A 159 -0.80 1.04 11.56
CA SER A 159 0.51 1.06 10.88
C SER A 159 0.47 1.94 9.63
N GLN A 160 -0.58 1.82 8.81
CA GLN A 160 -0.71 2.61 7.58
C GLN A 160 -1.01 4.07 7.86
N LEU A 161 -1.88 4.39 8.83
CA LEU A 161 -2.12 5.77 9.25
C LEU A 161 -0.84 6.43 9.76
N ARG A 162 -0.06 5.72 10.61
CA ARG A 162 1.23 6.21 11.08
C ARG A 162 2.18 6.48 9.93
N SER A 163 2.28 5.57 8.95
CA SER A 163 3.11 5.77 7.76
C SER A 163 2.68 7.00 6.95
N LEU A 164 1.38 7.22 6.76
CA LEU A 164 0.87 8.39 6.04
C LEU A 164 1.21 9.68 6.80
N ARG A 165 1.10 9.67 8.13
CA ARG A 165 1.50 10.81 8.97
C ARG A 165 2.99 11.13 8.87
N THR A 166 3.85 10.12 8.90
CA THR A 166 5.30 10.32 8.79
C THR A 166 5.70 10.93 7.44
N ARG A 167 4.94 10.62 6.37
CA ARG A 167 5.16 11.19 5.03
C ARG A 167 4.57 12.59 4.84
N GLY A 168 3.73 13.05 5.77
CA GLY A 168 3.01 14.32 5.64
C GLY A 168 1.72 14.23 4.83
N ASP A 169 1.35 13.05 4.32
CA ASP A 169 0.10 12.83 3.56
C ASP A 169 -1.15 13.00 4.45
N VAL A 170 -1.00 12.81 5.76
CA VAL A 170 -2.06 12.97 6.77
C VAL A 170 -1.52 13.80 7.94
N ILE A 171 -2.31 14.77 8.41
CA ILE A 171 -1.96 15.67 9.52
C ILE A 171 -2.94 15.54 10.69
N SER A 172 -2.51 15.96 11.87
CA SER A 172 -3.42 16.19 13.00
C SER A 172 -4.04 17.56 12.83
N VAL A 173 -5.35 17.61 12.60
CA VAL A 173 -6.09 18.86 12.36
C VAL A 173 -6.42 19.56 13.67
N CYS A 174 -6.88 18.79 14.65
CA CYS A 174 -7.27 19.27 15.98
C CYS A 174 -7.23 18.13 17.01
N ARG A 175 -7.60 18.43 18.25
CA ARG A 175 -7.75 17.45 19.32
C ARG A 175 -9.10 17.56 20.02
N LEU A 176 -9.65 16.39 20.37
CA LEU A 176 -10.82 16.25 21.23
C LEU A 176 -10.52 16.70 22.67
N GLU A 177 -11.54 16.72 23.54
CA GLU A 177 -11.40 17.08 24.96
C GLU A 177 -10.46 16.15 25.73
N ASP A 178 -10.44 14.86 25.40
CA ASP A 178 -9.55 13.85 25.97
C ASP A 178 -8.11 13.89 25.41
N GLY A 179 -7.81 14.85 24.53
CA GLY A 179 -6.53 14.99 23.86
C GLY A 179 -6.33 14.08 22.64
N THR A 180 -7.32 13.26 22.28
CA THR A 180 -7.29 12.40 21.09
C THR A 180 -7.15 13.25 19.83
N ALA A 181 -6.21 12.87 18.97
CA ALA A 181 -5.98 13.55 17.70
C ALA A 181 -7.08 13.22 16.67
N VAL A 182 -7.56 14.25 16.00
CA VAL A 182 -8.41 14.15 14.81
C VAL A 182 -7.52 14.35 13.58
N PHE A 183 -7.57 13.41 12.64
CA PHE A 183 -6.76 13.37 11.44
C PHE A 183 -7.52 13.91 10.23
N GLY A 184 -6.77 14.46 9.29
CA GLY A 184 -7.27 14.95 8.01
C GLY A 184 -6.12 15.13 7.02
N LEU A 185 -6.45 15.56 5.81
CA LEU A 185 -5.48 15.81 4.74
C LEU A 185 -4.95 17.25 4.81
N PRO A 186 -3.68 17.49 4.44
CA PRO A 186 -3.14 18.83 4.31
C PRO A 186 -3.96 19.68 3.35
N GLY A 187 -4.18 20.95 3.72
CA GLY A 187 -4.85 21.92 2.84
C GLY A 187 -6.38 21.78 2.73
N ILE A 188 -6.98 20.71 3.26
CA ILE A 188 -8.43 20.55 3.28
C ILE A 188 -9.04 21.26 4.48
N ILE A 189 -10.14 21.98 4.22
CA ILE A 189 -10.97 22.60 5.24
C ILE A 189 -12.11 21.65 5.59
N TYR A 190 -12.28 21.37 6.88
CA TYR A 190 -13.33 20.51 7.41
C TYR A 190 -14.33 21.33 8.23
N PRO A 191 -15.59 20.87 8.34
CA PRO A 191 -16.54 21.43 9.30
C PRO A 191 -15.99 21.38 10.74
N VAL A 192 -16.30 22.39 11.54
CA VAL A 192 -15.89 22.44 12.94
C VAL A 192 -16.67 21.40 13.74
N ARG A 193 -15.99 20.37 14.26
CA ARG A 193 -16.61 19.39 15.16
C ARG A 193 -16.98 20.03 16.51
N GLU A 194 -18.03 19.52 17.13
CA GLU A 194 -18.52 20.02 18.43
C GLU A 194 -17.74 19.48 19.62
N ASP A 195 -17.15 18.29 19.48
CA ASP A 195 -16.42 17.53 20.50
C ASP A 195 -14.94 17.97 20.67
N LEU A 196 -14.56 19.10 20.06
CA LEU A 196 -13.21 19.64 20.15
C LEU A 196 -12.96 20.34 21.48
N SER A 197 -11.78 20.13 22.06
CA SER A 197 -11.31 20.93 23.20
C SER A 197 -11.36 22.43 22.89
N ARG A 198 -11.73 23.26 23.89
CA ARG A 198 -11.90 24.72 23.72
C ARG A 198 -10.68 25.39 23.05
N SER A 199 -9.47 25.01 23.45
CA SER A 199 -8.21 25.52 22.90
C SER A 199 -8.01 25.10 21.44
N SER A 200 -8.22 23.82 21.12
CA SER A 200 -8.09 23.30 19.76
C SER A 200 -9.15 23.89 18.83
N ARG A 201 -10.39 24.03 19.31
CA ARG A 201 -11.48 24.66 18.55
C ARG A 201 -11.14 26.10 18.20
N ALA A 202 -10.67 26.88 19.18
CA ALA A 202 -10.26 28.26 18.94
C ALA A 202 -9.08 28.37 17.96
N ALA A 203 -8.08 27.48 18.07
CA ALA A 203 -6.96 27.42 17.13
C ALA A 203 -7.40 27.05 15.71
N TYR A 204 -8.26 26.04 15.59
CA TYR A 204 -8.79 25.56 14.32
C TYR A 204 -9.57 26.64 13.59
N ILE A 205 -10.51 27.31 14.29
CA ILE A 205 -11.32 28.40 13.71
C ILE A 205 -10.42 29.55 13.24
N LYS A 206 -9.37 29.90 13.99
CA LYS A 206 -8.42 30.94 13.55
C LYS A 206 -7.69 30.54 12.27
N ASN A 207 -7.26 29.29 12.14
CA ASN A 207 -6.62 28.79 10.92
C ASN A 207 -7.61 28.75 9.75
N LEU A 208 -8.87 28.37 9.97
CA LEU A 208 -9.92 28.42 8.94
C LEU A 208 -10.08 29.85 8.41
N ILE A 209 -10.21 30.83 9.30
CA ILE A 209 -10.34 32.25 8.91
C ILE A 209 -9.11 32.71 8.12
N LEU A 210 -7.89 32.40 8.57
CA LEU A 210 -6.67 32.78 7.86
C LEU A 210 -6.59 32.17 6.45
N ASN A 211 -6.90 30.88 6.32
CA ASN A 211 -6.91 30.20 5.02
C ASN A 211 -7.97 30.78 4.09
N PHE A 212 -9.17 31.10 4.62
CA PHE A 212 -10.23 31.72 3.84
C PHE A 212 -9.83 33.11 3.33
N LEU A 213 -9.23 33.94 4.17
CA LEU A 213 -8.72 35.25 3.77
C LEU A 213 -7.62 35.12 2.71
N LYS A 214 -6.72 34.13 2.86
CA LYS A 214 -5.67 33.83 1.89
C LYS A 214 -6.24 33.43 0.53
N GLU A 215 -7.23 32.53 0.53
CA GLU A 215 -7.86 32.01 -0.70
C GLU A 215 -8.62 33.10 -1.44
N LYS A 216 -9.34 33.97 -0.71
CA LYS A 216 -10.15 35.01 -1.36
C LYS A 216 -9.33 36.17 -1.91
N GLY A 217 -8.14 36.45 -1.38
CA GLY A 217 -7.26 37.51 -1.87
C GLY A 217 -7.88 38.93 -1.84
N ARG A 218 -9.00 39.12 -1.13
CA ARG A 218 -9.72 40.38 -1.00
C ARG A 218 -10.23 40.59 0.42
N PRO A 219 -10.59 41.81 0.82
CA PRO A 219 -11.28 42.04 2.08
C PRO A 219 -12.58 41.23 2.18
N ILE A 220 -12.78 40.58 3.33
CA ILE A 220 -13.93 39.74 3.65
C ILE A 220 -14.63 40.25 4.90
N THR A 221 -15.95 40.35 4.84
CA THR A 221 -16.79 40.74 5.98
C THR A 221 -16.97 39.59 6.97
N TYR A 222 -17.32 39.92 8.22
CA TYR A 222 -17.63 38.86 9.19
C TYR A 222 -18.87 38.05 8.79
N LEU A 223 -19.81 38.63 8.04
CA LEU A 223 -21.01 37.94 7.53
C LEU A 223 -20.65 36.85 6.51
N GLU A 224 -19.73 37.15 5.59
CA GLU A 224 -19.21 36.16 4.64
C GLU A 224 -18.52 34.99 5.36
N ILE A 225 -17.72 35.27 6.39
CA ILE A 225 -17.06 34.22 7.20
C ILE A 225 -18.10 33.38 7.95
N MET A 226 -19.10 34.02 8.57
CA MET A 226 -20.18 33.33 9.29
C MET A 226 -20.96 32.41 8.37
N SER A 227 -21.35 32.90 7.19
CA SER A 227 -22.11 32.15 6.20
C SER A 227 -21.30 30.97 5.65
N HIS A 228 -20.03 31.20 5.30
CA HIS A 228 -19.19 30.17 4.70
C HIS A 228 -18.88 29.01 5.66
N PHE A 229 -18.64 29.30 6.94
CA PHE A 229 -18.27 28.28 7.94
C PHE A 229 -19.41 27.89 8.89
N SER A 230 -20.62 28.42 8.70
CA SER A 230 -21.76 28.23 9.62
C SER A 230 -21.41 28.56 11.09
N LEU A 231 -20.65 29.63 11.31
CA LEU A 231 -20.17 30.04 12.64
C LEU A 231 -21.02 31.15 13.25
N LYS A 232 -21.20 31.12 14.57
CA LYS A 232 -21.85 32.20 15.33
C LYS A 232 -21.00 33.47 15.28
N ARG A 233 -21.67 34.64 15.24
CA ARG A 233 -21.01 35.97 15.21
C ARG A 233 -19.99 36.17 16.33
N SER A 234 -20.31 35.76 17.55
CA SER A 234 -19.43 35.89 18.72
C SER A 234 -18.11 35.14 18.58
N ILE A 235 -18.15 33.97 17.93
CA ILE A 235 -16.98 33.15 17.66
C ILE A 235 -16.08 33.83 16.62
N VAL A 236 -16.68 34.27 15.52
CA VAL A 236 -15.95 34.94 14.41
C VAL A 236 -15.32 36.25 14.89
N THR A 237 -16.06 37.09 15.62
CA THR A 237 -15.55 38.38 16.13
C THR A 237 -14.43 38.19 17.15
N SER A 238 -14.55 37.21 18.06
CA SER A 238 -13.51 36.88 19.03
C SER A 238 -12.23 36.41 18.34
N ALA A 239 -12.35 35.50 17.36
CA ALA A 239 -11.22 34.98 16.60
C ALA A 239 -10.50 36.08 15.81
N LEU A 240 -11.25 36.95 15.10
CA LEU A 240 -10.69 38.08 14.35
C LEU A 240 -10.00 39.10 15.27
N ARG A 241 -10.56 39.36 16.47
CA ARG A 241 -9.93 40.24 17.47
C ARG A 241 -8.59 39.67 17.95
N ASP A 242 -8.52 38.37 18.24
CA ASP A 242 -7.24 37.71 18.62
C ASP A 242 -6.23 37.76 17.46
N LEU A 243 -6.65 37.45 16.23
CA LEU A 243 -5.79 37.50 15.05
C LEU A 243 -5.28 38.92 14.78
N LYS A 244 -6.11 39.95 14.96
CA LYS A 244 -5.71 41.35 14.84
C LYS A 244 -4.68 41.73 15.90
N ARG A 245 -4.92 41.36 17.15
CA ARG A 245 -3.99 41.61 18.26
C ARG A 245 -2.62 40.96 18.01
N LYS A 246 -2.62 39.79 17.35
CA LYS A 246 -1.40 39.07 16.92
C LYS A 246 -0.80 39.58 15.61
N GLY A 247 -1.34 40.64 15.03
CA GLY A 247 -0.84 41.24 13.79
C GLY A 247 -1.02 40.36 12.53
N LYS A 248 -1.86 39.32 12.56
CA LYS A 248 -2.07 38.42 11.42
C LYS A 248 -3.11 38.94 10.41
N VAL A 249 -4.04 39.77 10.87
CA VAL A 249 -5.11 40.35 10.04
C VAL A 249 -5.29 41.84 10.37
N ILE A 250 -5.78 42.60 9.40
CA ILE A 250 -6.16 44.00 9.55
C ILE A 250 -7.60 44.23 9.12
N LYS A 251 -8.23 45.28 9.66
CA LYS A 251 -9.58 45.70 9.25
C LYS A 251 -9.43 46.93 8.35
N THR A 252 -9.94 46.80 7.13
CA THR A 252 -10.04 47.85 6.11
C THR A 252 -11.50 48.31 5.98
N GLN A 253 -11.76 49.30 5.13
CA GLN A 253 -13.14 49.74 4.84
C GLN A 253 -14.00 48.60 4.24
N GLY A 254 -13.40 47.74 3.41
CA GLY A 254 -14.09 46.61 2.77
C GLY A 254 -14.23 45.35 3.64
N GLY A 255 -13.62 45.30 4.83
CA GLY A 255 -13.66 44.13 5.72
C GLY A 255 -12.30 43.74 6.27
N TRP A 256 -12.15 42.46 6.62
CA TRP A 256 -10.92 41.89 7.16
C TRP A 256 -10.05 41.33 6.03
N THR A 257 -8.75 41.57 6.09
CA THR A 257 -7.77 40.99 5.16
C THR A 257 -6.53 40.54 5.92
N LEU A 258 -5.71 39.69 5.29
CA LEU A 258 -4.40 39.34 5.82
C LEU A 258 -3.53 40.60 5.89
N LYS A 259 -2.75 40.73 6.97
CA LYS A 259 -1.69 41.73 6.99
C LYS A 259 -0.58 41.21 6.06
N GLU A 260 -0.24 41.97 5.04
CA GLU A 260 0.93 41.67 4.21
C GLU A 260 2.15 41.51 5.14
N SER A 261 2.86 40.40 4.95
CA SER A 261 4.07 40.07 5.73
C SER A 261 5.27 40.73 5.08
#